data_AF-A0AA43DMS5-F1
#
_entry.id   AF-A0AA43DMS5-F1
#
_cell.length_a   1.000
_cell.length_b   1.000
_cell.length_c   1.000
_cell.angle_alpha   90.00
_cell.angle_beta   90.00
_cell.angle_gamma   90.00
#
_symmetry.space_group_name_H-M   'P 1'
#
loop_
_entity.id
_entity.type
_entity.pdbx_description
1 polymer ?
#
loop_
_entity_poly.entity_id
_entity_poly.type
_entity_poly.pdbx_seq_one_letter_code
_entity_poly.pdbx_strand_id
1 'polypeptide(L)'
;MSAAGLRALAYEARSVVQTARDELSPASAGPIVVSGMLAEQLAKELGAGASAGAVVVDDGAPAPTADVLVRVLAGEPSEADESFVRSADQRRTPVVVVQLWPQADWTRPYVLSPFVVECRAGEGFPLREITDRIVEASEHGPLLASRVPELKCAVTHGVVRRAVSRSALLGLAGTNKGAARPLIALEQVRMLARLRAATTGSAGSDEMPFVAGGAALALASGFAFRGVARSARQVLPVPLADAAVAAAGTWALAKALRLLESRIPPG
;
A
#
# COMPACT_ATOMS: atom_id res chain seq x y z
N MET A 1 1.89 -5.69 -36.50
CA MET A 1 1.77 -4.33 -35.92
C MET A 1 2.39 -3.34 -36.88
N SER A 2 1.72 -2.23 -37.21
CA SER A 2 2.30 -1.21 -38.11
C SER A 2 3.37 -0.38 -37.38
N ALA A 3 4.32 0.19 -38.12
CA ALA A 3 5.34 1.08 -37.57
C ALA A 3 4.73 2.31 -36.85
N ALA A 4 3.57 2.78 -37.32
CA ALA A 4 2.80 3.84 -36.67
C ALA A 4 2.25 3.42 -35.28
N GLY A 5 1.79 2.16 -35.15
CA GLY A 5 1.32 1.62 -33.87
C GLY A 5 2.43 1.47 -32.83
N LEU A 6 3.65 1.12 -33.26
CA LEU A 6 4.82 1.05 -32.39
C LEU A 6 5.24 2.42 -31.86
N ARG A 7 5.23 3.46 -32.71
CA ARG A 7 5.57 4.83 -32.31
C ARG A 7 4.56 5.43 -31.33
N ALA A 8 3.27 5.17 -31.53
CA ALA A 8 2.22 5.61 -30.62
C ALA A 8 2.37 4.98 -29.23
N LEU A 9 2.62 3.66 -29.16
CA LEU A 9 2.89 2.95 -27.91
C LEU A 9 4.14 3.49 -27.20
N ALA A 10 5.21 3.75 -27.94
CA ALA A 10 6.44 4.30 -27.37
C ALA A 10 6.22 5.70 -26.76
N TYR A 11 5.40 6.53 -27.39
CA TYR A 11 5.05 7.85 -26.87
C TYR A 11 4.18 7.75 -25.60
N GLU A 12 3.17 6.90 -25.62
CA GLU A 12 2.28 6.66 -24.47
C GLU A 12 3.05 6.08 -23.27
N ALA A 13 3.94 5.11 -23.52
CA ALA A 13 4.83 4.56 -22.51
C ALA A 13 5.72 5.64 -21.88
N ARG A 14 6.32 6.52 -22.69
CA ARG A 14 7.14 7.64 -22.18
C ARG A 14 6.32 8.59 -21.32
N SER A 15 5.10 8.93 -21.73
CA SER A 15 4.21 9.79 -20.93
C SER A 15 3.89 9.15 -19.58
N VAL A 16 3.55 7.86 -19.56
CA VAL A 16 3.25 7.13 -18.32
C VAL A 16 4.47 7.09 -17.40
N VAL A 17 5.65 6.80 -17.96
CA VAL A 17 6.92 6.78 -17.20
C VAL A 17 7.21 8.15 -16.58
N GLN A 18 7.03 9.22 -17.34
CA GLN A 18 7.32 10.57 -16.87
C GLN A 18 6.36 11.03 -15.78
N THR A 19 5.05 10.75 -15.93
CA THR A 19 4.06 11.02 -14.88
C THR A 19 4.29 10.18 -13.63
N ALA A 20 4.67 8.91 -13.78
CA ALA A 20 5.01 8.06 -12.64
C ALA A 20 6.24 8.60 -11.90
N ARG A 21 7.25 9.06 -12.63
CA ARG A 21 8.49 9.62 -12.06
C ARG A 21 8.23 10.87 -11.22
N ASP A 22 7.41 11.80 -11.71
CA ASP A 22 7.14 13.05 -11.00
C ASP A 22 6.42 12.80 -9.66
N GLU A 23 5.64 11.71 -9.56
CA GLU A 23 4.95 11.33 -8.34
C GLU A 23 5.75 10.43 -7.39
N LEU A 24 6.70 9.65 -7.91
CA LEU A 24 7.57 8.75 -7.12
C LEU A 24 8.78 9.49 -6.54
N SER A 25 8.58 10.72 -6.05
CA SER A 25 9.66 11.49 -5.42
C SER A 25 10.29 10.72 -4.24
N PRO A 26 11.62 10.86 -4.01
CA PRO A 26 12.34 10.09 -3.01
C PRO A 26 12.03 10.61 -1.60
N ALA A 27 10.88 10.22 -1.06
CA ALA A 27 10.61 10.33 0.36
C ALA A 27 11.28 9.17 1.09
N SER A 28 11.82 9.40 2.28
CA SER A 28 12.23 8.32 3.18
C SER A 28 11.12 8.06 4.19
N ALA A 29 10.82 6.78 4.45
CA ALA A 29 9.89 6.43 5.52
C ALA A 29 10.55 6.65 6.88
N GLY A 30 9.86 7.40 7.75
CA GLY A 30 10.16 7.51 9.17
C GLY A 30 10.03 6.17 9.92
N PRO A 31 10.41 6.10 11.21
CA PRO A 31 10.16 4.90 12.02
C PRO A 31 8.69 4.74 12.38
N ILE A 32 8.32 3.51 12.75
CA ILE A 32 7.12 3.22 13.53
C ILE A 32 7.47 3.45 15.00
N VAL A 33 6.77 4.37 15.65
CA VAL A 33 6.98 4.65 17.09
C VAL A 33 5.90 3.95 17.89
N VAL A 34 6.29 3.06 18.80
CA VAL A 34 5.39 2.31 19.68
C VAL A 34 5.49 2.90 21.09
N SER A 35 4.34 3.15 21.72
CA SER A 35 4.26 3.72 23.06
C SER A 35 3.12 3.11 23.87
N GLY A 36 3.17 3.30 25.19
CA GLY A 36 2.14 2.82 26.11
C GLY A 36 2.40 1.41 26.64
N MET A 37 1.33 0.75 27.08
CA MET A 37 1.46 -0.49 27.84
C MET A 37 1.95 -1.64 26.96
N LEU A 38 2.95 -2.40 27.41
CA LEU A 38 3.58 -3.48 26.61
C LEU A 38 4.18 -3.01 25.27
N ALA A 39 4.52 -1.72 25.14
CA ALA A 39 5.13 -1.17 23.92
C ALA A 39 6.41 -1.90 23.51
N GLU A 40 7.26 -2.27 24.47
CA GLU A 40 8.49 -3.04 24.21
C GLU A 40 8.20 -4.42 23.60
N GLN A 41 7.16 -5.10 24.08
CA GLN A 41 6.76 -6.41 23.58
C GLN A 41 6.23 -6.31 22.15
N LEU A 42 5.34 -5.33 21.89
CA LEU A 42 4.82 -5.10 20.54
C LEU A 42 5.93 -4.65 19.58
N ALA A 43 6.83 -3.78 20.01
CA ALA A 43 7.97 -3.34 19.21
C ALA A 43 8.93 -4.49 18.89
N LYS A 44 9.13 -5.43 19.82
CA LYS A 44 9.92 -6.64 19.59
C LYS A 44 9.28 -7.56 18.55
N GLU A 45 7.96 -7.75 18.62
CA GLU A 45 7.20 -8.58 17.66
C GLU A 45 7.16 -7.93 16.27
N LEU A 46 6.82 -6.64 16.18
CA LEU A 46 6.85 -5.89 14.91
C LEU A 46 8.26 -5.75 14.34
N GLY A 47 9.26 -5.63 15.22
CA GLY A 47 10.67 -5.45 14.88
C GLY A 47 11.39 -6.74 14.48
N ALA A 48 10.70 -7.88 14.43
CA ALA A 48 11.30 -9.15 14.04
C ALA A 48 11.89 -9.07 12.62
N GLY A 49 13.23 -9.14 12.53
CA GLY A 49 13.95 -9.00 11.26
C GLY A 49 13.94 -7.58 10.68
N ALA A 50 13.48 -6.58 11.44
CA ALA A 50 13.46 -5.20 11.00
C ALA A 50 14.86 -4.57 11.01
N SER A 51 15.07 -3.57 10.15
CA SER A 51 16.26 -2.73 10.15
C SER A 51 16.35 -1.94 11.45
N ALA A 52 17.58 -1.67 11.91
CA ALA A 52 17.80 -0.85 13.10
C ALA A 52 17.08 0.50 13.00
N GLY A 53 16.36 0.88 14.05
CA GLY A 53 15.59 2.13 14.11
C GLY A 53 14.40 2.21 13.16
N ALA A 54 13.91 1.08 12.61
CA ALA A 54 12.66 1.05 11.85
C ALA A 54 11.43 0.98 12.76
N VAL A 55 11.57 0.35 13.93
CA VAL A 55 10.59 0.32 15.01
C VAL A 55 11.29 0.85 16.26
N VAL A 56 10.71 1.85 16.92
CA VAL A 56 11.28 2.54 18.07
C VAL A 56 10.25 2.56 19.19
N VAL A 57 10.68 2.35 20.43
CA VAL A 57 9.84 2.55 21.61
C VAL A 57 10.14 3.95 22.14
N ASP A 58 9.11 4.79 22.25
CA ASP A 58 9.23 6.14 22.81
C ASP A 58 7.90 6.55 23.46
N ASP A 59 7.90 6.74 24.78
CA ASP A 59 6.74 7.21 25.55
C ASP A 59 6.66 8.74 25.64
N GLY A 60 7.59 9.45 24.99
CA GLY A 60 7.64 10.90 24.92
C GLY A 60 6.62 11.51 23.95
N ALA A 61 6.80 12.82 23.72
CA ALA A 61 5.99 13.52 22.72
C ALA A 61 6.24 12.95 21.31
N PRO A 62 5.20 12.89 20.44
CA PRO A 62 5.33 12.37 19.09
C PRO A 62 6.55 12.93 18.34
N ALA A 63 7.50 12.06 17.99
CA ALA A 63 8.68 12.45 17.24
C ALA A 63 8.25 12.99 15.86
N PRO A 64 8.75 14.17 15.42
CA PRO A 64 8.33 14.78 14.16
C PRO A 64 8.74 13.97 12.91
N THR A 65 9.61 12.98 13.08
CA THR A 65 10.10 12.11 12.01
C THR A 65 9.35 10.77 11.92
N ALA A 66 8.43 10.47 12.84
CA ALA A 66 7.68 9.23 12.83
C ALA A 66 6.74 9.14 11.62
N ASP A 67 6.71 7.98 10.97
CA ASP A 67 5.77 7.75 9.86
C ASP A 67 4.39 7.36 10.38
N VAL A 68 4.35 6.54 11.44
CA VAL A 68 3.14 6.10 12.13
C VAL A 68 3.43 5.98 13.63
N LEU A 69 2.47 6.40 14.46
CA LEU A 69 2.48 6.19 15.90
C LEU A 69 1.56 5.02 16.25
N VAL A 70 2.02 4.12 17.11
CA VAL A 70 1.24 3.01 17.66
C VAL A 70 1.14 3.22 19.16
N ARG A 71 -0.08 3.44 19.65
CA ARG A 71 -0.36 3.65 21.07
C ARG A 71 -1.08 2.44 21.64
N VAL A 72 -0.45 1.74 22.58
CA VAL A 72 -1.06 0.59 23.25
C VAL A 72 -1.75 1.06 24.53
N LEU A 73 -3.06 0.81 24.61
CA LEU A 73 -3.93 1.22 25.71
C LEU A 73 -4.45 0.00 26.45
N ALA A 74 -4.73 0.16 27.74
CA ALA A 74 -5.39 -0.86 28.55
C ALA A 74 -6.50 -0.21 29.37
N GLY A 75 -7.74 -0.67 29.18
CA GLY A 75 -8.90 -0.05 29.82
C GLY A 75 -9.27 1.31 29.20
N GLU A 76 -9.83 2.20 30.03
CA GLU A 76 -10.26 3.54 29.61
C GLU A 76 -9.06 4.44 29.23
N PRO A 77 -9.16 5.25 28.16
CA PRO A 77 -8.09 6.17 27.79
C PRO A 77 -7.86 7.19 28.90
N SER A 78 -6.59 7.40 29.27
CA SER A 78 -6.22 8.44 30.22
C SER A 78 -6.12 9.81 29.55
N GLU A 79 -6.07 10.90 30.35
CA GLU A 79 -5.77 12.24 29.83
C GLU A 79 -4.43 12.29 29.07
N ALA A 80 -3.44 11.48 29.48
CA ALA A 80 -2.17 11.36 28.78
C ALA A 80 -2.36 10.79 27.37
N ASP A 81 -3.23 9.78 27.21
CA ASP A 81 -3.53 9.17 25.91
C ASP A 81 -4.27 10.14 24.99
N GLU A 82 -5.22 10.91 25.53
CA GLU A 82 -5.91 11.95 24.78
C GLU A 82 -4.95 13.06 24.34
N SER A 83 -4.06 13.50 25.23
CA SER A 83 -3.05 14.51 24.92
C SER A 83 -2.06 14.04 23.85
N PHE A 84 -1.72 12.75 23.85
CA PHE A 84 -0.86 12.13 22.85
C PHE A 84 -1.53 12.14 21.47
N VAL A 85 -2.77 11.65 21.38
CA VAL A 85 -3.55 11.65 20.13
C VAL A 85 -3.71 13.07 19.59
N ARG A 86 -4.04 14.03 20.46
CA ARG A 86 -4.18 15.44 20.07
C ARG A 86 -2.87 16.03 19.54
N SER A 87 -1.76 15.69 20.17
CA SER A 87 -0.43 16.14 19.72
C SER A 87 -0.03 15.54 18.38
N ALA A 88 -0.41 14.28 18.13
CA ALA A 88 -0.20 13.61 16.85
C ALA A 88 -1.04 14.23 15.72
N ASP A 89 -2.32 14.52 15.99
CA ASP A 89 -3.22 15.17 15.04
C ASP A 89 -2.73 16.57 14.63
N GLN A 90 -2.28 17.37 15.60
CA GLN A 90 -1.67 18.69 15.32
C GLN A 90 -0.44 18.61 14.40
N ARG A 91 0.28 17.48 14.44
CA ARG A 91 1.46 17.20 13.61
C ARG A 91 1.12 16.43 12.35
N ARG A 92 -0.16 16.07 12.14
CA ARG A 92 -0.64 15.21 11.05
C ARG A 92 0.06 13.86 10.99
N THR A 93 0.50 13.35 12.14
CA THR A 93 1.10 12.01 12.22
C THR A 93 -0.01 11.00 12.49
N PRO A 94 -0.18 9.97 11.64
CA PRO A 94 -1.23 8.97 11.83
C PRO A 94 -1.00 8.16 13.12
N VAL A 95 -2.09 7.85 13.83
CA VAL A 95 -2.09 7.06 15.07
C VAL A 95 -2.89 5.79 14.88
N VAL A 96 -2.30 4.65 15.24
CA VAL A 96 -2.96 3.36 15.41
C VAL A 96 -3.04 3.05 16.90
N VAL A 97 -4.25 2.87 17.42
CA VAL A 97 -4.50 2.49 18.81
C VAL A 97 -4.63 0.98 18.89
N VAL A 98 -3.89 0.36 19.81
CA VAL A 98 -3.99 -1.06 20.12
C VAL A 98 -4.60 -1.18 21.51
N GLN A 99 -5.83 -1.65 21.57
CA GLN A 99 -6.58 -1.76 22.82
C GLN A 99 -6.42 -3.16 23.41
N LEU A 100 -5.86 -3.24 24.60
CA LEU A 100 -5.76 -4.46 25.39
C LEU A 100 -7.04 -4.65 26.21
N TRP A 101 -7.62 -5.84 26.10
CA TRP A 101 -8.80 -6.29 26.86
C TRP A 101 -10.01 -5.36 26.69
N PRO A 102 -10.61 -5.34 25.48
CA PRO A 102 -11.78 -4.50 25.22
C PRO A 102 -12.92 -4.83 26.18
N GLN A 103 -13.39 -3.82 26.92
CA GLN A 103 -14.61 -3.91 27.74
C GLN A 103 -15.83 -3.50 26.92
N ALA A 104 -16.99 -4.10 27.22
CA ALA A 104 -18.23 -3.87 26.47
C ALA A 104 -18.67 -2.39 26.43
N ASP A 105 -18.38 -1.64 27.50
CA ASP A 105 -18.76 -0.24 27.67
C ASP A 105 -17.60 0.74 27.43
N TRP A 106 -16.54 0.32 26.73
CA TRP A 106 -15.37 1.15 26.53
C TRP A 106 -15.66 2.38 25.65
N THR A 107 -15.28 3.56 26.15
CA THR A 107 -15.34 4.80 25.39
C THR A 107 -14.12 4.93 24.50
N ARG A 108 -14.33 4.91 23.17
CA ARG A 108 -13.26 5.08 22.19
C ARG A 108 -12.65 6.49 22.34
N PRO A 109 -11.32 6.64 22.38
CA PRO A 109 -10.69 7.95 22.37
C PRO A 109 -11.03 8.72 21.09
N TYR A 110 -10.77 10.03 21.09
CA TYR A 110 -11.04 11.00 20.00
C TYR A 110 -10.18 10.75 18.74
N VAL A 111 -10.11 9.49 18.30
CA VAL A 111 -9.43 9.02 17.09
C VAL A 111 -10.53 8.61 16.11
N LEU A 112 -10.31 8.84 14.82
CA LEU A 112 -11.19 8.25 13.81
C LEU A 112 -11.23 6.72 14.02
N SER A 113 -12.45 6.19 14.13
CA SER A 113 -12.74 4.81 14.50
C SER A 113 -12.00 3.70 13.71
N PRO A 114 -11.54 3.84 12.44
CA PRO A 114 -10.86 2.75 11.76
C PRO A 114 -9.41 2.50 12.22
N PHE A 115 -8.85 3.23 13.19
CA PHE A 115 -7.46 2.97 13.62
C PHE A 115 -7.35 2.34 15.01
N VAL A 116 -8.42 1.75 15.52
CA VAL A 116 -8.39 0.94 16.76
C VAL A 116 -8.33 -0.55 16.39
N VAL A 117 -7.38 -1.26 17.01
CA VAL A 117 -7.25 -2.72 16.94
C VAL A 117 -7.47 -3.29 18.32
N GLU A 118 -8.39 -4.24 18.44
CA GLU A 118 -8.77 -4.86 19.71
C GLU A 118 -7.96 -6.15 19.93
N CYS A 119 -7.29 -6.25 21.08
CA CYS A 119 -6.56 -7.43 21.51
C CYS A 119 -7.35 -8.18 22.58
N ARG A 120 -7.85 -9.36 22.24
CA ARG A 120 -8.58 -10.21 23.18
C ARG A 120 -7.63 -10.83 24.22
N ALA A 121 -8.16 -11.05 25.42
CA ALA A 121 -7.41 -11.69 26.49
C ALA A 121 -6.93 -13.09 26.06
N GLY A 122 -5.63 -13.35 26.23
CA GLY A 122 -5.04 -14.67 25.95
C GLY A 122 -4.68 -14.95 24.49
N GLU A 123 -5.00 -14.06 23.54
CA GLU A 123 -4.70 -14.26 22.10
C GLU A 123 -3.38 -13.62 21.65
N GLY A 124 -2.72 -12.83 22.52
CA GLY A 124 -1.53 -12.05 22.16
C GLY A 124 -1.86 -10.84 21.29
N PHE A 125 -0.85 -10.22 20.66
CA PHE A 125 -1.08 -9.13 19.73
C PHE A 125 -1.55 -9.68 18.37
N PRO A 126 -2.66 -9.17 17.80
CA PRO A 126 -3.10 -9.52 16.45
C PRO A 126 -2.24 -8.79 15.42
N LEU A 127 -0.98 -9.21 15.27
CA LEU A 127 0.02 -8.53 14.44
C LEU A 127 -0.47 -8.26 13.02
N ARG A 128 -1.25 -9.18 12.44
CA ARG A 128 -1.81 -8.97 11.10
C ARG A 128 -2.76 -7.78 11.04
N GLU A 129 -3.64 -7.61 12.02
CA GLU A 129 -4.57 -6.48 12.04
C GLU A 129 -3.84 -5.17 12.32
N ILE A 130 -2.87 -5.20 13.23
CA ILE A 130 -2.01 -4.04 13.56
C ILE A 130 -1.25 -3.59 12.30
N THR A 131 -0.59 -4.52 11.61
CA THR A 131 0.17 -4.23 10.39
C THR A 131 -0.73 -3.74 9.26
N ASP A 132 -1.93 -4.30 9.08
CA ASP A 132 -2.91 -3.81 8.11
C ASP A 132 -3.33 -2.34 8.41
N ARG A 133 -3.57 -1.99 9.68
CA ARG A 133 -3.88 -0.60 10.07
C ARG A 133 -2.69 0.35 9.91
N ILE A 134 -1.48 -0.08 10.26
CA ILE A 134 -0.26 0.72 10.06
C ILE A 134 -0.09 1.05 8.57
N VAL A 135 -0.27 0.07 7.70
CA VAL A 135 -0.16 0.25 6.24
C VAL A 135 -1.27 1.14 5.68
N GLU A 136 -2.48 1.05 6.23
CA GLU A 136 -3.59 1.91 5.83
C GLU A 136 -3.37 3.37 6.24
N ALA A 137 -2.76 3.59 7.41
CA ALA A 137 -2.51 4.90 7.97
C ALA A 137 -1.24 5.58 7.40
N SER A 138 -0.23 4.79 7.02
CA SER A 138 1.05 5.26 6.50
C SER A 138 0.95 5.78 5.06
N GLU A 139 1.56 6.95 4.81
CA GLU A 139 1.77 7.46 3.45
C GLU A 139 2.90 6.71 2.73
N HIS A 140 3.91 6.25 3.47
CA HIS A 140 5.12 5.60 2.97
C HIS A 140 5.16 4.08 3.20
N GLY A 141 3.99 3.44 3.30
CA GLY A 141 3.84 2.01 3.63
C GLY A 141 4.79 1.07 2.88
N PRO A 142 4.97 1.19 1.55
CA PRO A 142 5.96 0.41 0.82
C PRO A 142 7.40 0.55 1.35
N LEU A 143 7.85 1.78 1.62
CA LEU A 143 9.20 1.99 2.12
C LEU A 143 9.35 1.49 3.57
N LEU A 144 8.31 1.60 4.40
CA LEU A 144 8.27 0.95 5.72
C LEU A 144 8.44 -0.56 5.62
N ALA A 145 7.75 -1.24 4.69
CA ALA A 145 7.84 -2.69 4.54
C ALA A 145 9.20 -3.21 4.07
N SER A 146 9.99 -2.38 3.41
CA SER A 146 11.39 -2.72 3.10
C SER A 146 12.26 -2.80 4.36
N ARG A 147 11.93 -2.00 5.37
CA ARG A 147 12.64 -1.93 6.66
C ARG A 147 12.02 -2.81 7.73
N VAL A 148 10.74 -3.15 7.61
CA VAL A 148 9.96 -3.94 8.59
C VAL A 148 9.29 -5.11 7.85
N PRO A 149 9.91 -6.31 7.85
CA PRO A 149 9.42 -7.46 7.09
C PRO A 149 7.98 -7.87 7.41
N GLU A 150 7.54 -7.71 8.67
CA GLU A 150 6.17 -8.00 9.09
C GLU A 150 5.11 -7.20 8.32
N LEU A 151 5.46 -6.00 7.81
CA LEU A 151 4.54 -5.20 7.00
C LEU A 151 4.42 -5.67 5.54
N LYS A 152 5.33 -6.52 5.06
CA LYS A 152 5.38 -6.90 3.63
C LYS A 152 4.06 -7.51 3.17
N CYS A 153 3.44 -8.39 3.96
CA CYS A 153 2.19 -9.02 3.57
C CYS A 153 1.05 -7.99 3.46
N ALA A 154 0.90 -7.15 4.49
CA ALA A 154 -0.10 -6.09 4.58
C ALA A 154 0.05 -5.08 3.43
N VAL A 155 1.26 -4.57 3.18
CA VAL A 155 1.55 -3.67 2.04
C VAL A 155 1.22 -4.32 0.72
N THR A 156 1.71 -5.54 0.49
CA THR A 156 1.53 -6.21 -0.81
C THR A 156 0.05 -6.47 -1.07
N HIS A 157 -0.75 -6.79 -0.05
CA HIS A 157 -2.19 -6.94 -0.19
C HIS A 157 -2.87 -5.59 -0.42
N GLY A 158 -2.58 -4.58 0.40
CA GLY A 158 -3.17 -3.24 0.30
C GLY A 158 -2.91 -2.56 -1.04
N VAL A 159 -1.67 -2.62 -1.54
CA VAL A 159 -1.26 -2.07 -2.84
C VAL A 159 -2.03 -2.75 -3.98
N VAL A 160 -2.10 -4.08 -3.99
CA VAL A 160 -2.82 -4.83 -5.04
C VAL A 160 -4.33 -4.55 -4.97
N ARG A 161 -4.93 -4.61 -3.78
CA ARG A 161 -6.37 -4.34 -3.59
C ARG A 161 -6.75 -2.94 -4.07
N ARG A 162 -5.96 -1.92 -3.71
CA ARG A 162 -6.19 -0.52 -4.11
C ARG A 162 -6.02 -0.35 -5.62
N ALA A 163 -4.98 -0.92 -6.22
CA ALA A 163 -4.75 -0.87 -7.66
C ALA A 163 -5.87 -1.56 -8.43
N VAL A 164 -6.27 -2.78 -8.04
CA VAL A 164 -7.40 -3.51 -8.65
C VAL A 164 -8.69 -2.71 -8.58
N SER A 165 -9.00 -2.12 -7.42
CA SER A 165 -10.21 -1.30 -7.23
C SER A 165 -10.19 -0.04 -8.10
N ARG A 166 -9.05 0.67 -8.15
CA ARG A 166 -8.89 1.86 -9.00
C ARG A 166 -8.97 1.53 -10.48
N SER A 167 -8.32 0.45 -10.92
CA SER A 167 -8.40 -0.01 -12.31
C SER A 167 -9.83 -0.40 -12.67
N ALA A 168 -10.58 -1.04 -11.77
CA ALA A 168 -12.01 -1.34 -11.98
C ALA A 168 -12.81 -0.05 -12.18
N LEU A 169 -12.63 0.95 -11.30
CA LEU A 169 -13.31 2.25 -11.39
C LEU A 169 -12.93 3.00 -12.69
N LEU A 170 -11.66 2.98 -13.08
CA LEU A 170 -11.21 3.56 -14.35
C LEU A 170 -11.80 2.82 -15.56
N GLY A 171 -11.97 1.51 -15.47
CA GLY A 171 -12.67 0.69 -16.46
C GLY A 171 -14.15 1.05 -16.58
N LEU A 172 -14.84 1.26 -15.45
CA LEU A 172 -16.24 1.74 -15.43
C LEU A 172 -16.39 3.12 -16.08
N ALA A 173 -15.51 4.06 -15.72
CA ALA A 173 -15.56 5.45 -16.18
C ALA A 173 -15.11 5.63 -17.65
N GLY A 174 -14.46 4.62 -18.23
CA GLY A 174 -13.73 4.71 -19.49
C GLY A 174 -14.55 4.68 -20.78
N THR A 175 -15.88 4.54 -20.71
CA THR A 175 -16.71 4.26 -21.88
C THR A 175 -16.79 5.40 -22.91
N ASN A 176 -16.48 6.65 -22.53
CA ASN A 176 -16.80 7.80 -23.39
C ASN A 176 -15.63 8.45 -24.16
N LYS A 177 -14.35 8.23 -23.83
CA LYS A 177 -13.25 9.02 -24.44
C LYS A 177 -11.88 8.35 -24.68
N GLY A 178 -11.74 7.02 -24.56
CA GLY A 178 -10.48 6.32 -24.89
C GLY A 178 -9.29 6.58 -23.94
N ALA A 179 -9.38 7.55 -23.02
CA ALA A 179 -8.35 7.90 -22.04
C ALA A 179 -8.17 6.88 -20.89
N ALA A 180 -9.08 5.93 -20.73
CA ALA A 180 -9.02 4.98 -19.61
C ALA A 180 -7.83 4.01 -19.67
N ARG A 181 -7.37 3.66 -20.88
CA ARG A 181 -6.26 2.71 -21.05
C ARG A 181 -4.93 3.24 -20.49
N PRO A 182 -4.47 4.45 -20.86
CA PRO A 182 -3.25 5.00 -20.28
C PRO A 182 -3.35 5.18 -18.76
N LEU A 183 -4.54 5.52 -18.23
CA LEU A 183 -4.75 5.63 -16.79
C LEU A 183 -4.67 4.28 -16.06
N ILE A 184 -5.25 3.21 -16.64
CA ILE A 184 -5.13 1.85 -16.09
C ILE A 184 -3.66 1.40 -16.14
N ALA A 185 -2.96 1.64 -17.25
CA ALA A 185 -1.54 1.32 -17.37
C ALA A 185 -0.69 2.08 -16.35
N LEU A 186 -0.98 3.36 -16.12
CA LEU A 186 -0.33 4.15 -15.08
C LEU A 186 -0.58 3.59 -13.67
N GLU A 187 -1.81 3.20 -13.34
CA GLU A 187 -2.11 2.54 -12.05
C GLU A 187 -1.36 1.20 -11.90
N GLN A 188 -1.24 0.42 -12.98
CA GLN A 188 -0.47 -0.83 -12.99
C GLN A 188 1.02 -0.58 -12.77
N VAL A 189 1.59 0.44 -13.40
CA VAL A 189 2.99 0.85 -13.21
C VAL A 189 3.21 1.33 -11.77
N ARG A 190 2.32 2.17 -11.22
CA ARG A 190 2.37 2.62 -9.83
C ARG A 190 2.32 1.45 -8.85
N MET A 191 1.44 0.47 -9.10
CA MET A 191 1.34 -0.75 -8.31
C MET A 191 2.66 -1.51 -8.32
N LEU A 192 3.23 -1.76 -9.50
CA LEU A 192 4.50 -2.48 -9.64
C LEU A 192 5.66 -1.73 -8.94
N ALA A 193 5.75 -0.41 -9.11
CA ALA A 193 6.77 0.41 -8.45
C ALA A 193 6.68 0.30 -6.93
N ARG A 194 5.46 0.41 -6.36
CA ARG A 194 5.23 0.25 -4.92
C ARG A 194 5.57 -1.15 -4.41
N LEU A 195 5.24 -2.19 -5.16
CA LEU A 195 5.62 -3.57 -4.79
C LEU A 195 7.14 -3.74 -4.78
N ARG A 196 7.85 -3.19 -5.79
CA ARG A 196 9.31 -3.20 -5.81
C ARG A 196 9.91 -2.42 -4.65
N ALA A 197 9.39 -1.22 -4.36
CA ALA A 197 9.85 -0.40 -3.23
C ALA A 197 9.70 -1.13 -1.89
N ALA A 198 8.64 -1.94 -1.71
CA ALA A 198 8.47 -2.78 -0.54
C ALA A 198 9.50 -3.91 -0.41
N THR A 199 10.08 -4.34 -1.53
CA THR A 199 11.11 -5.39 -1.56
C THR A 199 12.51 -4.82 -1.45
N THR A 200 12.81 -3.72 -2.17
CA THR A 200 14.18 -3.20 -2.34
C THR A 200 14.49 -1.97 -1.49
N GLY A 201 13.49 -1.30 -0.93
CA GLY A 201 13.66 -0.08 -0.13
C GLY A 201 14.12 1.16 -0.90
N SER A 202 14.26 1.06 -2.23
CA SER A 202 14.67 2.16 -3.09
C SER A 202 13.51 2.68 -3.93
N ALA A 203 13.15 3.94 -3.72
CA ALA A 203 12.34 4.76 -4.64
C ALA A 203 13.20 5.63 -5.58
N GLY A 204 14.47 5.26 -5.80
CA GLY A 204 15.46 6.10 -6.49
C GLY A 204 16.16 5.39 -7.65
N SER A 205 16.60 6.20 -8.63
CA SER A 205 17.46 6.01 -9.84
C SER A 205 17.46 4.67 -10.61
N ASP A 206 17.44 3.52 -9.94
CA ASP A 206 17.35 2.17 -10.52
C ASP A 206 15.89 1.76 -10.85
N GLU A 207 14.92 2.63 -10.59
CA GLU A 207 13.52 2.47 -10.99
C GLU A 207 13.30 2.62 -12.49
N MET A 208 14.12 3.41 -13.21
CA MET A 208 13.83 3.77 -14.61
C MET A 208 13.72 2.56 -15.56
N PRO A 209 14.63 1.56 -15.53
CA PRO A 209 14.49 0.36 -16.34
C PRO A 209 13.26 -0.47 -15.93
N PHE A 210 12.94 -0.51 -14.63
CA PHE A 210 11.81 -1.25 -14.10
C PHE A 210 10.47 -0.61 -14.42
N VAL A 211 10.35 0.72 -14.30
CA VAL A 211 9.16 1.50 -14.66
C VAL A 211 8.94 1.43 -16.18
N ALA A 212 10.00 1.53 -16.98
CA ALA A 212 9.92 1.33 -18.43
C ALA A 212 9.51 -0.10 -18.81
N GLY A 213 10.09 -1.11 -18.17
CA GLY A 213 9.71 -2.52 -18.35
C GLY A 213 8.27 -2.80 -17.91
N GLY A 214 7.86 -2.25 -16.76
CA GLY A 214 6.50 -2.33 -16.22
C GLY A 214 5.49 -1.65 -17.12
N ALA A 215 5.80 -0.48 -17.67
CA ALA A 215 4.95 0.21 -18.64
C ALA A 215 4.80 -0.60 -19.94
N ALA A 216 5.91 -1.13 -20.48
CA ALA A 216 5.88 -1.99 -21.65
C ALA A 216 5.05 -3.26 -21.41
N LEU A 217 5.20 -3.88 -20.25
CA LEU A 217 4.49 -5.11 -19.88
C LEU A 217 3.00 -4.85 -19.61
N ALA A 218 2.65 -3.74 -18.93
CA ALA A 218 1.28 -3.28 -18.75
C ALA A 218 0.59 -3.03 -20.10
N LEU A 219 1.24 -2.29 -21.00
CA LEU A 219 0.71 -2.01 -22.34
C LEU A 219 0.60 -3.27 -23.19
N ALA A 220 1.60 -4.17 -23.16
CA ALA A 220 1.56 -5.45 -23.87
C ALA A 220 0.45 -6.36 -23.34
N SER A 221 0.23 -6.41 -22.02
CA SER A 221 -0.86 -7.17 -21.41
C SER A 221 -2.22 -6.66 -21.88
N GLY A 222 -2.37 -5.35 -22.09
CA GLY A 222 -3.59 -4.74 -22.65
C GLY A 222 -3.97 -5.29 -24.03
N PHE A 223 -3.01 -5.75 -24.84
CA PHE A 223 -3.30 -6.43 -26.10
C PHE A 223 -3.83 -7.85 -25.89
N ALA A 224 -3.29 -8.61 -24.93
CA ALA A 224 -3.77 -9.95 -24.58
C ALA A 224 -5.19 -9.90 -24.02
N PHE A 225 -5.52 -8.88 -23.24
CA PHE A 225 -6.84 -8.71 -22.62
C PHE A 225 -7.94 -8.21 -23.58
N ARG A 226 -7.62 -7.78 -24.81
CA ARG A 226 -8.64 -7.37 -25.79
C ARG A 226 -9.60 -8.50 -26.19
N GLY A 227 -9.08 -9.72 -26.35
CA GLY A 227 -9.90 -10.89 -26.67
C GLY A 227 -10.88 -11.19 -25.53
N VAL A 228 -10.39 -11.13 -24.30
CA VAL A 228 -11.18 -11.32 -23.08
C VAL A 228 -12.26 -10.24 -22.95
N ALA A 229 -11.92 -8.97 -23.19
CA ALA A 229 -12.89 -7.87 -23.16
C ALA A 229 -13.99 -8.03 -24.21
N ARG A 230 -13.64 -8.45 -25.43
CA ARG A 230 -14.64 -8.68 -26.49
C ARG A 230 -15.59 -9.82 -26.13
N SER A 231 -15.08 -10.90 -25.54
CA SER A 231 -15.90 -12.02 -25.06
C SER A 231 -16.78 -11.60 -23.88
N ALA A 232 -16.23 -10.90 -22.87
CA ALA A 232 -16.98 -10.44 -21.71
C ALA A 232 -18.15 -9.50 -22.09
N ARG A 233 -17.97 -8.65 -23.10
CA ARG A 233 -19.01 -7.75 -23.63
C ARG A 233 -20.17 -8.48 -24.32
N GLN A 234 -20.05 -9.78 -24.63
CA GLN A 234 -21.17 -10.58 -25.14
C GLN A 234 -22.16 -10.95 -24.04
N VAL A 235 -21.73 -10.90 -22.77
CA VAL A 235 -22.51 -11.34 -21.61
C VAL A 235 -22.83 -10.17 -20.67
N LEU A 236 -21.93 -9.19 -20.57
CA LEU A 236 -22.05 -8.06 -19.65
C LEU A 236 -22.18 -6.72 -20.39
N PRO A 237 -22.87 -5.72 -19.79
CA PRO A 237 -22.80 -4.34 -20.22
C PRO A 237 -21.35 -3.87 -20.36
N VAL A 238 -21.09 -3.08 -21.41
CA VAL A 238 -19.74 -2.56 -21.73
C VAL A 238 -18.97 -2.02 -20.52
N PRO A 239 -19.52 -1.14 -19.65
CA PRO A 239 -18.77 -0.63 -18.51
C PRO A 239 -18.38 -1.73 -17.52
N LEU A 240 -19.26 -2.70 -17.26
CA LEU A 240 -18.98 -3.82 -16.35
C LEU A 240 -17.93 -4.77 -16.92
N ALA A 241 -17.99 -5.05 -18.23
CA ALA A 241 -16.97 -5.84 -18.90
C ALA A 241 -15.59 -5.16 -18.84
N ASP A 242 -15.53 -3.86 -19.07
CA ASP A 242 -14.28 -3.09 -19.05
C ASP A 242 -13.70 -2.98 -17.63
N ALA A 243 -14.55 -2.79 -16.63
CA ALA A 243 -14.16 -2.82 -15.22
C ALA A 243 -13.61 -4.18 -14.78
N ALA A 244 -14.32 -5.27 -15.14
CA ALA A 244 -13.90 -6.63 -14.81
C ALA A 244 -12.55 -6.97 -15.45
N VAL A 245 -12.35 -6.60 -16.72
CA VAL A 245 -11.08 -6.83 -17.43
C VAL A 245 -9.95 -5.99 -16.80
N ALA A 246 -10.21 -4.73 -16.45
CA ALA A 246 -9.21 -3.88 -15.81
C ALA A 246 -8.81 -4.40 -14.42
N ALA A 247 -9.77 -4.85 -13.62
CA ALA A 247 -9.54 -5.48 -12.32
C ALA A 247 -8.73 -6.77 -12.45
N ALA A 248 -9.19 -7.68 -13.32
CA ALA A 248 -8.57 -8.98 -13.54
C ALA A 248 -7.15 -8.86 -14.12
N GLY A 249 -6.95 -7.96 -15.09
CA GLY A 249 -5.63 -7.71 -15.67
C GLY A 249 -4.62 -7.18 -14.65
N THR A 250 -5.06 -6.27 -13.78
CA THR A 250 -4.23 -5.70 -12.71
C THR A 250 -3.88 -6.75 -11.65
N TRP A 251 -4.85 -7.58 -11.26
CA TRP A 251 -4.60 -8.69 -10.33
C TRP A 251 -3.64 -9.74 -10.93
N ALA A 252 -3.85 -10.12 -12.19
CA ALA A 252 -3.00 -11.09 -12.88
C ALA A 252 -1.55 -10.61 -12.98
N LEU A 253 -1.37 -9.31 -13.28
CA LEU A 253 -0.05 -8.67 -13.30
C LEU A 253 0.65 -8.74 -11.94
N ALA A 254 -0.06 -8.42 -10.86
CA ALA A 254 0.48 -8.54 -9.50
C ALA A 254 0.88 -9.98 -9.16
N LYS A 255 0.04 -10.96 -9.54
CA LYS A 255 0.34 -12.38 -9.33
C LYS A 255 1.56 -12.84 -10.13
N ALA A 256 1.71 -12.36 -11.36
CA ALA A 256 2.88 -12.66 -12.20
C ALA A 256 4.18 -12.12 -11.57
N LEU A 257 4.18 -10.89 -11.03
CA LEU A 257 5.35 -10.34 -10.34
C LEU A 257 5.74 -11.20 -9.14
N ARG A 258 4.78 -11.55 -8.27
CA ARG A 258 5.05 -12.40 -7.10
C ARG A 258 5.63 -13.76 -7.49
N LEU A 259 5.15 -14.35 -8.59
CA LEU A 259 5.69 -15.61 -9.10
C LEU A 259 7.12 -15.45 -9.62
N LEU A 260 7.44 -14.33 -10.26
CA LEU A 260 8.81 -14.03 -10.71
C LEU A 260 9.75 -13.82 -9.51
N GLU A 261 9.33 -13.07 -8.49
CA GLU A 261 10.09 -12.85 -7.27
C GLU A 261 10.36 -14.17 -6.52
N SER A 262 9.38 -15.07 -6.45
CA SER A 262 9.56 -16.39 -5.83
C SER A 262 10.54 -17.31 -6.55
N ARG A 263 10.89 -17.01 -7.81
CA ARG A 263 11.83 -17.80 -8.63
C ARG A 263 13.26 -17.25 -8.58
N ILE A 264 13.43 -16.02 -8.10
CA ILE A 264 14.75 -15.43 -7.91
C ILE A 264 15.20 -15.84 -6.50
N PRO A 265 16.23 -16.68 -6.35
CA PRO A 265 16.73 -17.03 -5.02
C PRO A 265 17.18 -15.76 -4.28
N PRO A 266 17.04 -15.69 -2.94
CA PRO A 266 17.60 -14.59 -2.17
C PRO A 266 19.12 -14.61 -2.39
N GLY A 267 19.64 -13.56 -3.02
CA GLY A 267 21.08 -13.31 -3.15
C GLY A 267 21.67 -12.77 -1.86
#